data_AF-K7ZPK9-F1
#
_entry.id   AF-K7ZPK9-F1
#
_cell.length_a   1.000
_cell.length_b   1.000
_cell.length_c   1.000
_cell.angle_alpha   90.00
_cell.angle_beta   90.00
_cell.angle_gamma   90.00
#
_symmetry.space_group_name_H-M   'P 1'
#
loop_
_entity.id
_entity.type
_entity.pdbx_description
1 polymer ?
#
loop_
_entity_poly.entity_id
_entity_poly.type
_entity_poly.pdbx_seq_one_letter_code
_entity_poly.pdbx_strand_id
1 'polypeptide(L)'
;EASEFLERLQSGGKLPMITSCSSAWMKCMEQFYPDLIENVSTCKSPMSMQSAMVKTYFAEKMKLDPARILSVAGMCCTAKKYEAARPELNVRGMRATDIVITTRELAWMIKSAGIDFVNMRKEQFDHPLGMSSGAGTIFGVTGGVMEAAIRTAYELLTGETLVNIELEEIRGLKGVKEGAIIIDGKEVRIAVAHGLGNAHKVLSAVRSDPTRYHFIEI
;
A
#
# COMPACT_ATOMS: atom_id res chain seq x y z
N GLU A 1 -2.22 7.65 -3.74
CA GLU A 1 -3.22 7.48 -2.66
C GLU A 1 -3.46 8.80 -1.93
N ALA A 2 -2.44 9.44 -1.34
CA ALA A 2 -2.59 10.76 -0.71
C ALA A 2 -3.23 11.83 -1.61
N SER A 3 -2.79 11.95 -2.88
CA SER A 3 -3.39 12.90 -3.83
C SER A 3 -4.86 12.60 -4.14
N GLU A 4 -5.22 11.32 -4.29
CA GLU A 4 -6.61 10.89 -4.50
C GLU A 4 -7.47 11.19 -3.26
N PHE A 5 -6.92 10.99 -2.06
CA PHE A 5 -7.60 11.35 -0.82
C PHE A 5 -7.91 12.84 -0.77
N LEU A 6 -6.92 13.70 -1.05
CA LEU A 6 -7.11 15.16 -1.07
C LEU A 6 -8.14 15.58 -2.11
N GLU A 7 -8.08 15.00 -3.31
CA GLU A 7 -9.06 15.26 -4.37
C GLU A 7 -10.48 14.93 -3.89
N ARG A 8 -10.70 13.74 -3.32
CA ARG A 8 -12.02 13.35 -2.76
C ARG A 8 -12.45 14.27 -1.62
N LEU A 9 -11.53 14.66 -0.74
CA LEU A 9 -11.81 15.52 0.42
C LEU A 9 -12.19 16.95 0.00
N GLN A 10 -11.57 17.49 -1.05
CA GLN A 10 -11.81 18.86 -1.52
C GLN A 10 -13.01 18.96 -2.47
N SER A 11 -13.22 17.96 -3.32
CA SER A 11 -14.30 17.95 -4.33
C SER A 11 -15.64 17.43 -3.81
N GLY A 12 -15.70 16.93 -2.57
CA GLY A 12 -16.88 16.24 -2.05
C GLY A 12 -17.08 14.87 -2.68
N GLY A 13 -15.99 14.21 -3.06
CA GLY A 13 -15.99 12.86 -3.61
C GLY A 13 -16.44 11.79 -2.58
N LYS A 14 -16.50 10.53 -3.03
CA LYS A 14 -17.02 9.43 -2.21
C LYS A 14 -16.07 9.08 -1.06
N LEU A 15 -16.55 9.26 0.16
CA LEU A 15 -15.88 8.96 1.42
C LEU A 15 -16.68 7.93 2.25
N PRO A 16 -16.04 7.19 3.16
CA PRO A 16 -14.59 7.14 3.42
C PRO A 16 -13.80 6.59 2.23
N MET A 17 -12.58 7.08 2.01
CA MET A 17 -11.63 6.37 1.15
C MET A 17 -11.11 5.14 1.89
N ILE A 18 -10.90 4.02 1.21
CA ILE A 18 -10.39 2.78 1.79
C ILE A 18 -9.14 2.36 1.03
N THR A 19 -8.08 1.97 1.74
CA THR A 19 -6.82 1.55 1.10
C THR A 19 -7.01 0.33 0.21
N SER A 20 -6.22 0.23 -0.86
CA SER A 20 -6.29 -0.87 -1.85
C SER A 20 -5.04 -1.77 -1.89
N CYS A 21 -4.02 -1.48 -1.08
CA CYS A 21 -2.70 -2.11 -1.20
C CYS A 21 -2.64 -3.58 -0.72
N SER A 22 -3.57 -3.99 0.16
CA SER A 22 -3.67 -5.36 0.69
C SER A 22 -4.45 -6.27 -0.25
N SER A 23 -3.76 -7.22 -0.89
CA SER A 23 -4.38 -8.13 -1.87
C SER A 23 -5.47 -9.01 -1.27
N ALA A 24 -5.33 -9.38 0.00
CA ALA A 24 -6.33 -10.16 0.72
C ALA A 24 -7.59 -9.33 1.00
N TRP A 25 -7.41 -8.06 1.36
CA TRP A 25 -8.50 -7.10 1.50
C TRP A 25 -9.22 -6.89 0.17
N MET A 26 -8.50 -6.65 -0.93
CA MET A 26 -9.13 -6.47 -2.25
C MET A 26 -10.04 -7.64 -2.63
N LYS A 27 -9.57 -8.89 -2.45
CA LYS A 27 -10.40 -10.07 -2.70
C LYS A 27 -11.61 -10.16 -1.77
N CYS A 28 -11.44 -9.84 -0.49
CA CYS A 28 -12.54 -9.84 0.48
C CYS A 28 -13.59 -8.78 0.12
N MET A 29 -13.14 -7.58 -0.25
CA MET A 29 -13.99 -6.47 -0.67
C MET A 29 -14.81 -6.84 -1.91
N GLU A 30 -14.18 -7.40 -2.94
CA GLU A 30 -14.85 -7.85 -4.16
C GLU A 30 -15.93 -8.91 -3.91
N GLN A 31 -15.75 -9.77 -2.91
CA GLN A 31 -16.67 -10.88 -2.61
C GLN A 31 -17.79 -10.49 -1.64
N PHE A 32 -17.49 -9.64 -0.65
CA PHE A 32 -18.38 -9.42 0.51
C PHE A 32 -18.81 -7.97 0.71
N TYR A 33 -18.12 -7.01 0.07
CA TYR A 33 -18.42 -5.58 0.17
C TYR A 33 -18.43 -4.87 -1.20
N PRO A 34 -19.10 -5.42 -2.23
CA PRO A 34 -19.11 -4.82 -3.57
C PRO A 34 -19.76 -3.43 -3.59
N ASP A 35 -20.65 -3.14 -2.62
CA ASP A 35 -21.26 -1.83 -2.39
C ASP A 35 -20.24 -0.73 -2.05
N LEU A 36 -19.06 -1.10 -1.55
CA LEU A 36 -17.99 -0.19 -1.15
C LEU A 36 -16.86 -0.11 -2.19
N ILE A 37 -17.01 -0.68 -3.38
CA ILE A 37 -15.97 -0.64 -4.43
C ILE A 37 -15.55 0.80 -4.76
N GLU A 38 -16.49 1.72 -4.87
CA GLU A 38 -16.21 3.13 -5.19
C GLU A 38 -15.50 3.88 -4.05
N ASN A 39 -15.55 3.34 -2.83
CA ASN A 39 -14.83 3.86 -1.68
C ASN A 39 -13.36 3.43 -1.68
N VAL A 40 -13.00 2.37 -2.41
CA VAL A 40 -11.61 1.88 -2.47
C VAL A 40 -10.75 2.81 -3.33
N SER A 41 -9.51 3.03 -2.89
CA SER A 41 -8.51 3.78 -3.65
C SER A 41 -8.28 3.12 -5.01
N THR A 42 -8.20 3.94 -6.05
CA THR A 42 -7.88 3.51 -7.42
C THR A 42 -6.40 3.17 -7.59
N CYS A 43 -5.58 3.40 -6.58
CA CYS A 43 -4.16 3.08 -6.60
C CYS A 43 -3.93 1.56 -6.71
N LYS A 44 -2.96 1.17 -7.54
CA LYS A 44 -2.35 -0.17 -7.49
C LYS A 44 -1.53 -0.34 -6.20
N SER A 45 -1.25 -1.57 -5.79
CA SER A 45 -0.34 -1.79 -4.66
C SER A 45 1.11 -1.42 -5.02
N PRO A 46 1.99 -1.17 -4.03
CA PRO A 46 3.40 -0.86 -4.29
C PRO A 46 4.12 -1.90 -5.15
N MET A 47 3.82 -3.20 -4.96
CA MET A 47 4.37 -4.28 -5.79
C MET A 47 4.03 -4.07 -7.26
N SER A 48 2.74 -3.90 -7.56
CA SER A 48 2.26 -3.78 -8.94
C SER A 48 2.66 -2.46 -9.57
N MET A 49 2.71 -1.36 -8.79
CA MET A 49 3.24 -0.07 -9.25
C MET A 49 4.71 -0.19 -9.63
N GLN A 50 5.54 -0.76 -8.75
CA GLN A 50 6.97 -0.91 -8.99
C GLN A 50 7.24 -1.80 -10.20
N SER A 51 6.60 -2.97 -10.28
CA SER A 51 6.75 -3.87 -11.43
C SER A 51 6.30 -3.22 -12.75
N ALA A 52 5.22 -2.43 -12.73
CA ALA A 52 4.80 -1.67 -13.91
C ALA A 52 5.86 -0.63 -14.32
N MET A 53 6.38 0.14 -13.37
CA MET A 53 7.44 1.14 -13.61
C MET A 53 8.73 0.52 -14.14
N VAL A 54 9.09 -0.68 -13.66
CA VAL A 54 10.26 -1.42 -14.15
C VAL A 54 10.09 -1.79 -15.63
N LYS A 55 8.92 -2.29 -16.04
CA LYS A 55 8.68 -2.72 -17.43
C LYS A 55 8.29 -1.59 -18.38
N THR A 56 8.03 -0.38 -17.87
CA THR A 56 7.76 0.81 -18.70
C THR A 56 8.91 1.80 -18.61
N TYR A 57 8.91 2.63 -17.58
CA TYR A 57 9.82 3.75 -17.41
C TYR A 57 11.29 3.31 -17.39
N PHE A 58 11.63 2.30 -16.59
CA PHE A 58 13.01 1.83 -16.49
C PHE A 58 13.47 1.15 -17.79
N ALA A 59 12.64 0.26 -18.35
CA ALA A 59 12.95 -0.43 -19.60
C ALA A 59 13.21 0.57 -20.74
N GLU A 60 12.36 1.59 -20.87
CA GLU A 60 12.51 2.65 -21.88
C GLU A 60 13.78 3.48 -21.64
N LYS A 61 14.01 3.93 -20.40
CA LYS A 61 15.21 4.70 -20.03
C LYS A 61 16.50 3.93 -20.31
N MET A 62 16.52 2.63 -20.04
CA MET A 62 17.67 1.75 -20.24
C MET A 62 17.75 1.16 -21.66
N LYS A 63 16.79 1.48 -22.54
CA LYS A 63 16.66 0.93 -23.89
C LYS A 63 16.66 -0.61 -23.90
N LEU A 64 15.98 -1.21 -22.92
CA LEU A 64 15.79 -2.64 -22.77
C LEU A 64 14.45 -3.06 -23.35
N ASP A 65 14.41 -4.24 -23.96
CA ASP A 65 13.14 -4.89 -24.29
C ASP A 65 12.43 -5.33 -22.99
N PRO A 66 11.22 -4.80 -22.69
CA PRO A 66 10.49 -5.17 -21.48
C PRO A 66 10.20 -6.67 -21.38
N ALA A 67 10.11 -7.39 -22.50
CA ALA A 67 9.87 -8.84 -22.52
C ALA A 67 11.09 -9.64 -22.01
N ARG A 68 12.28 -9.02 -21.98
CA ARG A 68 13.51 -9.61 -21.44
C ARG A 68 13.72 -9.34 -19.95
N ILE A 69 12.85 -8.54 -19.32
CA ILE A 69 12.92 -8.25 -17.89
C ILE A 69 12.08 -9.24 -17.11
N LEU A 70 12.74 -10.02 -16.25
CA LEU A 70 12.07 -10.87 -15.26
C LEU A 70 11.91 -10.11 -13.93
N SER A 71 10.69 -9.68 -13.63
CA SER A 71 10.34 -9.00 -12.38
C SER A 71 9.97 -10.03 -11.30
N VAL A 72 10.84 -10.18 -10.30
CA VAL A 72 10.64 -11.07 -9.14
C VAL A 72 10.39 -10.23 -7.89
N ALA A 73 9.24 -10.42 -7.25
CA ALA A 73 8.86 -9.72 -6.04
C ALA A 73 9.00 -10.61 -4.80
N GLY A 74 9.79 -10.18 -3.82
CA GLY A 74 9.85 -10.78 -2.48
C GLY A 74 8.78 -10.19 -1.56
N MET A 75 7.86 -11.01 -1.06
CA MET A 75 6.69 -10.56 -0.31
C MET A 75 6.50 -11.34 0.99
N CYS A 76 5.99 -10.69 2.04
CA CYS A 76 5.57 -11.36 3.27
C CYS A 76 4.17 -12.00 3.18
N CYS A 77 3.52 -11.93 2.01
CA CYS A 77 2.11 -12.29 1.81
C CYS A 77 1.93 -13.27 0.66
N THR A 78 1.15 -14.33 0.86
CA THR A 78 0.78 -15.29 -0.19
C THR A 78 -0.27 -14.73 -1.15
N ALA A 79 -1.15 -13.83 -0.70
CA ALA A 79 -2.17 -13.20 -1.55
C ALA A 79 -1.56 -12.31 -2.64
N LYS A 80 -0.30 -11.85 -2.48
CA LYS A 80 0.44 -11.15 -3.53
C LYS A 80 0.69 -12.03 -4.76
N LYS A 81 0.78 -13.36 -4.60
CA LYS A 81 0.84 -14.29 -5.74
C LYS A 81 -0.44 -14.23 -6.59
N TYR A 82 -1.59 -14.10 -5.93
CA TYR A 82 -2.88 -13.93 -6.60
C TYR A 82 -2.97 -12.56 -7.30
N GLU A 83 -2.55 -11.49 -6.63
CA GLU A 83 -2.50 -10.15 -7.24
C GLU A 83 -1.66 -10.12 -8.51
N ALA A 84 -0.45 -10.66 -8.48
CA ALA A 84 0.44 -10.70 -9.66
C ALA A 84 -0.15 -11.48 -10.86
N ALA A 85 -1.14 -12.36 -10.62
CA ALA A 85 -1.80 -13.13 -11.66
C ALA A 85 -3.04 -12.42 -12.27
N ARG A 86 -3.46 -11.26 -11.74
CA ARG A 86 -4.65 -10.52 -12.20
C ARG A 86 -4.44 -9.92 -13.60
N PRO A 87 -5.24 -10.28 -14.62
CA PRO A 87 -5.06 -9.80 -16.00
C PRO A 87 -5.07 -8.28 -16.17
N GLU A 88 -5.85 -7.56 -15.39
CA GLU A 88 -5.95 -6.09 -15.37
C GLU A 88 -4.68 -5.40 -14.85
N LEU A 89 -3.77 -6.16 -14.22
CA LEU A 89 -2.46 -5.66 -13.80
C LEU A 89 -1.37 -5.93 -14.84
N ASN A 90 -1.73 -6.49 -16.00
CA ASN A 90 -0.83 -6.59 -17.13
C ASN A 90 -0.46 -5.20 -17.68
N VAL A 91 0.76 -5.10 -18.20
CA VAL A 91 1.34 -3.90 -18.79
C VAL A 91 1.82 -4.25 -20.19
N ARG A 92 1.31 -3.54 -21.19
CA ARG A 92 1.64 -3.78 -22.62
C ARG A 92 1.43 -5.26 -23.03
N GLY A 93 0.34 -5.87 -22.55
CA GLY A 93 0.00 -7.27 -22.84
C GLY A 93 0.82 -8.32 -22.08
N MET A 94 1.74 -7.91 -21.19
CA MET A 94 2.60 -8.80 -20.41
C MET A 94 2.31 -8.67 -18.92
N ARG A 95 2.62 -9.70 -18.13
CA ARG A 95 2.54 -9.58 -16.66
C ARG A 95 3.50 -8.50 -16.17
N ALA A 96 3.04 -7.61 -15.30
CA ALA A 96 3.92 -6.64 -14.66
C ALA A 96 4.90 -7.35 -13.72
N THR A 97 4.38 -8.16 -12.79
CA THR A 97 5.15 -8.98 -11.86
C THR A 97 5.14 -10.42 -12.35
N ASP A 98 6.31 -10.98 -12.69
CA ASP A 98 6.39 -12.31 -13.28
C ASP A 98 6.35 -13.41 -12.21
N ILE A 99 7.07 -13.19 -11.10
CA ILE A 99 7.20 -14.15 -10.01
C ILE A 99 7.02 -13.43 -8.68
N VAL A 100 6.27 -14.05 -7.77
CA VAL A 100 6.18 -13.61 -6.38
C VAL A 100 6.68 -14.75 -5.50
N ILE A 101 7.74 -14.48 -4.72
CA ILE A 101 8.28 -15.39 -3.72
C ILE A 101 7.98 -14.87 -2.33
N THR A 102 7.61 -15.77 -1.42
CA THR A 102 7.40 -15.41 -0.02
C THR A 102 8.74 -15.22 0.69
N THR A 103 8.74 -14.51 1.82
CA THR A 103 9.91 -14.42 2.70
C THR A 103 10.45 -15.80 3.10
N ARG A 104 9.57 -16.80 3.26
CA ARG A 104 9.99 -18.19 3.55
C ARG A 104 10.68 -18.85 2.36
N GLU A 105 10.16 -18.68 1.15
CA GLU A 105 10.77 -19.20 -0.08
C GLU A 105 12.15 -18.54 -0.31
N LEU A 106 12.25 -17.22 -0.13
CA LEU A 106 13.52 -16.51 -0.21
C LEU A 106 14.53 -16.99 0.84
N ALA A 107 14.11 -17.14 2.09
CA ALA A 107 14.96 -17.68 3.15
C ALA A 107 15.45 -19.10 2.84
N TRP A 108 14.60 -19.93 2.23
CA TRP A 108 14.98 -21.27 1.79
C TRP A 108 15.99 -21.24 0.63
N MET A 109 15.83 -20.35 -0.34
CA MET A 109 16.79 -20.16 -1.44
C MET A 109 18.16 -19.75 -0.92
N ILE A 110 18.22 -18.78 0.00
CA ILE A 110 19.47 -18.31 0.63
C ILE A 110 20.18 -19.46 1.35
N LYS A 111 19.45 -20.23 2.17
CA LYS A 111 19.99 -21.40 2.87
C LYS A 111 20.47 -22.49 1.91
N SER A 112 19.70 -22.76 0.86
CA SER A 112 20.03 -23.80 -0.14
C SER A 112 21.26 -23.43 -0.98
N ALA A 113 21.53 -22.14 -1.15
CA ALA A 113 22.75 -21.63 -1.80
C ALA A 113 23.99 -21.65 -0.88
N GLY A 114 23.86 -22.05 0.40
CA GLY A 114 24.97 -22.06 1.35
C GLY A 114 25.42 -20.66 1.79
N ILE A 115 24.57 -19.64 1.63
CA ILE A 115 24.90 -18.25 1.98
C ILE A 115 24.76 -18.04 3.49
N ASP A 116 25.83 -17.57 4.13
CA ASP A 116 25.80 -17.14 5.53
C ASP A 116 25.19 -15.73 5.65
N PHE A 117 23.85 -15.69 5.67
CA PHE A 117 23.10 -14.44 5.76
C PHE A 117 23.37 -13.64 7.03
N VAL A 118 23.71 -14.30 8.14
CA VAL A 118 23.91 -13.65 9.44
C VAL A 118 25.21 -12.85 9.45
N ASN A 119 26.27 -13.39 8.83
CA ASN A 119 27.60 -12.78 8.84
C ASN A 119 27.97 -12.06 7.53
N MET A 120 27.04 -11.96 6.58
CA MET A 120 27.27 -11.26 5.32
C MET A 120 27.50 -9.77 5.54
N ARG A 121 28.41 -9.17 4.76
CA ARG A 121 28.63 -7.72 4.77
C ARG A 121 27.38 -7.01 4.23
N LYS A 122 27.01 -5.89 4.86
CA LYS A 122 25.93 -5.05 4.36
C LYS A 122 26.39 -4.32 3.10
N GLU A 123 25.52 -4.28 2.11
CA GLU A 123 25.71 -3.52 0.89
C GLU A 123 24.50 -2.60 0.67
N GLN A 124 24.71 -1.55 -0.13
CA GLN A 124 23.61 -0.68 -0.53
C GLN A 124 22.80 -1.36 -1.63
N PHE A 125 21.49 -1.10 -1.65
CA PHE A 125 20.64 -1.53 -2.75
C PHE A 125 20.98 -0.75 -4.02
N ASP A 126 20.77 -1.39 -5.17
CA ASP A 126 20.69 -0.67 -6.43
C ASP A 126 19.49 0.31 -6.40
N HIS A 127 19.63 1.41 -7.15
CA HIS A 127 18.61 2.46 -7.26
C HIS A 127 18.03 2.58 -8.68
N PRO A 128 17.48 1.51 -9.28
CA PRO A 128 17.00 1.56 -10.67
C PRO A 128 15.84 2.54 -10.86
N LEU A 129 15.07 2.80 -9.79
CA LEU A 129 13.95 3.74 -9.75
C LEU A 129 14.16 4.85 -8.70
N GLY A 130 15.38 5.03 -8.21
CA GLY A 130 15.73 6.04 -7.20
C GLY A 130 15.70 5.53 -5.76
N MET A 131 15.34 6.43 -4.84
CA MET A 131 15.44 6.23 -3.39
C MET A 131 14.10 5.81 -2.76
N SER A 132 14.15 5.10 -1.63
CA SER A 132 13.00 4.87 -0.76
C SER A 132 12.98 5.88 0.37
N SER A 133 11.80 6.32 0.80
CA SER A 133 11.63 7.24 1.93
C SER A 133 11.34 6.48 3.23
N GLY A 134 11.45 7.18 4.37
CA GLY A 134 11.01 6.63 5.66
C GLY A 134 9.52 6.27 5.68
N ALA A 135 8.69 7.04 4.95
CA ALA A 135 7.27 6.75 4.78
C ALA A 135 7.06 5.43 4.01
N GLY A 136 7.83 5.16 2.96
CA GLY A 136 7.78 3.89 2.24
C GLY A 136 8.22 2.69 3.10
N THR A 137 9.15 2.92 4.03
CA THR A 137 9.70 1.86 4.90
C THR A 137 8.65 1.33 5.90
N ILE A 138 7.74 2.19 6.38
CA ILE A 138 6.73 1.80 7.37
C ILE A 138 5.49 1.12 6.77
N PHE A 139 5.36 1.00 5.45
CA PHE A 139 4.22 0.32 4.81
C PHE A 139 4.00 -1.12 5.31
N GLY A 140 5.04 -1.78 5.81
CA GLY A 140 4.97 -3.16 6.29
C GLY A 140 4.33 -3.34 7.67
N VAL A 141 4.00 -2.26 8.38
CA VAL A 141 3.37 -2.31 9.71
C VAL A 141 1.96 -1.74 9.68
N THR A 142 1.06 -2.27 10.52
CA THR A 142 -0.31 -1.75 10.63
C THR A 142 -0.31 -0.28 11.07
N GLY A 143 -1.01 0.55 10.31
CA GLY A 143 -1.06 2.01 10.46
C GLY A 143 0.03 2.74 9.67
N GLY A 144 0.98 2.02 9.06
CA GLY A 144 2.08 2.62 8.33
C GLY A 144 1.66 3.22 6.99
N VAL A 145 0.68 2.62 6.31
CA VAL A 145 0.13 3.17 5.05
C VAL A 145 -0.64 4.46 5.35
N MET A 146 -1.49 4.43 6.37
CA MET A 146 -2.23 5.59 6.85
C MET A 146 -1.27 6.72 7.24
N GLU A 147 -0.25 6.41 8.05
CA GLU A 147 0.73 7.40 8.48
C GLU A 147 1.47 8.01 7.27
N ALA A 148 1.94 7.20 6.32
CA ALA A 148 2.60 7.68 5.11
C ALA A 148 1.68 8.54 4.22
N ALA A 149 0.43 8.14 4.07
CA ALA A 149 -0.54 8.86 3.26
C ALA A 149 -0.92 10.20 3.90
N ILE A 150 -1.11 10.26 5.22
CA ILE A 150 -1.41 11.49 5.95
C ILE A 150 -0.23 12.47 5.93
N ARG A 151 1.01 11.98 6.13
CA ARG A 151 2.24 12.80 5.97
C ARG A 151 2.25 13.52 4.62
N THR A 152 1.99 12.75 3.58
CA THR A 152 2.02 13.25 2.20
C THR A 152 0.84 14.19 1.92
N ALA A 153 -0.37 13.85 2.39
CA ALA A 153 -1.54 14.69 2.22
C ALA A 153 -1.42 16.04 2.93
N TYR A 154 -0.85 16.05 4.14
CA TYR A 154 -0.59 17.28 4.88
C TYR A 154 0.40 18.19 4.13
N GLU A 155 1.53 17.64 3.70
CA GLU A 155 2.56 18.41 2.99
C GLU A 155 2.07 18.93 1.63
N LEU A 156 1.33 18.11 0.88
CA LEU A 156 0.74 18.54 -0.39
C LEU A 156 -0.29 19.66 -0.23
N LEU A 157 -1.03 19.70 0.88
CA LEU A 157 -2.07 20.70 1.09
C LEU A 157 -1.53 21.99 1.72
N THR A 158 -0.63 21.87 2.68
CA THR A 158 -0.15 23.01 3.48
C THR A 158 1.16 23.60 2.96
N GLY A 159 1.92 22.84 2.17
CA GLY A 159 3.30 23.18 1.81
C GLY A 159 4.29 23.02 2.96
N GLU A 160 3.85 22.56 4.13
CA GLU A 160 4.68 22.37 5.32
C GLU A 160 4.92 20.89 5.60
N THR A 161 6.15 20.57 6.01
CA THR A 161 6.46 19.21 6.45
C THR A 161 5.87 18.96 7.83
N LEU A 162 5.06 17.91 7.95
CA LEU A 162 4.49 17.50 9.22
C LEU A 162 5.58 16.84 10.10
N VAL A 163 6.22 17.63 10.96
CA VAL A 163 7.39 17.20 11.76
C VAL A 163 7.01 16.27 12.91
N ASN A 164 5.87 16.53 13.57
CA ASN A 164 5.38 15.72 14.67
C ASN A 164 4.01 15.15 14.34
N ILE A 165 4.02 13.85 14.07
CA ILE A 165 2.82 13.04 13.99
C ILE A 165 2.82 12.17 15.23
N GLU A 166 2.20 12.67 16.31
CA GLU A 166 1.74 11.79 17.39
C GLU A 166 0.42 11.14 16.96
N LEU A 167 0.46 10.38 15.86
CA LEU A 167 -0.55 9.37 15.57
C LEU A 167 -0.27 8.13 16.43
N GLU A 168 0.07 8.32 17.72
CA GLU A 168 0.20 7.22 18.68
C GLU A 168 -1.06 6.36 18.67
N GLU A 169 -2.21 6.99 18.43
CA GLU A 169 -3.52 6.37 18.33
C GLU A 169 -3.62 5.30 17.23
N ILE A 170 -2.86 5.42 16.13
CA ILE A 170 -2.88 4.44 15.01
C ILE A 170 -1.70 3.47 14.99
N ARG A 171 -0.74 3.61 15.91
CA ARG A 171 0.38 2.67 16.05
C ARG A 171 0.01 1.52 17.00
N GLY A 172 0.78 0.43 16.91
CA GLY A 172 0.61 -0.75 17.76
C GLY A 172 -0.39 -1.80 17.25
N LEU A 173 -0.63 -2.81 18.09
CA LEU A 173 -1.29 -4.07 17.73
C LEU A 173 -2.79 -4.15 18.07
N LYS A 174 -3.42 -3.02 18.46
CA LYS A 174 -4.88 -2.98 18.65
C LYS A 174 -5.58 -3.33 17.34
N GLY A 175 -6.66 -4.12 17.43
CA GLY A 175 -7.36 -4.64 16.26
C GLY A 175 -8.04 -3.57 15.40
N VAL A 176 -8.64 -2.56 16.05
CA VAL A 176 -9.12 -1.33 15.41
C VAL A 176 -8.46 -0.17 16.15
N LYS A 177 -7.97 0.78 15.36
CA LYS A 177 -7.36 2.01 15.83
C LYS A 177 -8.06 3.16 15.13
N GLU A 178 -8.39 4.20 15.86
CA GLU A 178 -9.13 5.36 15.38
C GLU A 178 -8.34 6.60 15.78
N GLY A 179 -8.40 7.65 14.99
CA GLY A 179 -7.78 8.92 15.33
C GLY A 179 -8.34 10.05 14.48
N ALA A 180 -7.97 11.27 14.82
CA ALA A 180 -8.32 12.46 14.07
C ALA A 180 -7.09 13.35 13.89
N ILE A 181 -6.97 13.97 12.72
CA ILE A 181 -5.93 14.95 12.46
C ILE A 181 -6.53 16.19 11.81
N ILE A 182 -6.07 17.37 12.22
CA ILE A 182 -6.45 18.62 11.55
C ILE A 182 -5.52 18.80 10.35
N ILE A 183 -6.10 18.91 9.16
CA ILE A 183 -5.39 19.27 7.93
C ILE A 183 -6.08 20.51 7.35
N ASP A 184 -5.34 21.62 7.24
CA ASP A 184 -5.86 22.91 6.73
C ASP A 184 -7.17 23.35 7.42
N GLY A 185 -7.20 23.27 8.75
CA GLY A 185 -8.35 23.63 9.56
C GLY A 185 -9.54 22.65 9.52
N LYS A 186 -9.46 21.56 8.75
CA LYS A 186 -10.49 20.51 8.68
C LYS A 186 -10.09 19.29 9.49
N GLU A 187 -11.03 18.77 10.28
CA GLU A 187 -10.83 17.52 11.00
C GLU A 187 -10.99 16.31 10.07
N VAL A 188 -9.89 15.57 9.90
CA VAL A 188 -9.81 14.32 9.15
C VAL A 188 -9.79 13.14 10.13
N ARG A 189 -10.96 12.54 10.31
CA ARG A 189 -11.15 11.27 11.04
C ARG A 189 -10.67 10.06 10.24
N ILE A 190 -9.85 9.22 10.87
CA ILE A 190 -9.22 8.05 10.25
C ILE A 190 -9.44 6.79 11.08
N ALA A 191 -9.40 5.63 10.42
CA ALA A 191 -9.38 4.33 11.09
C ALA A 191 -8.36 3.38 10.46
N VAL A 192 -7.80 2.49 11.27
CA VAL A 192 -6.90 1.41 10.85
C VAL A 192 -7.43 0.11 11.43
N ALA A 193 -7.82 -0.82 10.57
CA ALA A 193 -8.34 -2.12 10.94
C ALA A 193 -7.31 -3.22 10.64
N HIS A 194 -6.67 -3.74 11.69
CA HIS A 194 -5.73 -4.85 11.53
C HIS A 194 -6.50 -6.18 11.46
N GLY A 195 -6.60 -6.74 10.25
CA GLY A 195 -7.21 -8.05 9.99
C GLY A 195 -8.69 -7.98 9.60
N LEU A 196 -9.11 -8.92 8.75
CA LEU A 196 -10.42 -8.89 8.08
C LEU A 196 -11.62 -8.96 9.05
N GLY A 197 -11.46 -9.62 10.20
CA GLY A 197 -12.51 -9.63 11.24
C GLY A 197 -12.73 -8.25 11.86
N ASN A 198 -11.68 -7.44 11.97
CA ASN A 198 -11.79 -6.04 12.42
C ASN A 198 -12.25 -5.12 11.29
N ALA A 199 -11.83 -5.39 10.05
CA ALA A 199 -12.35 -4.71 8.87
C ALA A 199 -13.88 -4.81 8.81
N HIS A 200 -14.45 -6.00 9.00
CA HIS A 200 -15.90 -6.17 9.06
C HIS A 200 -16.58 -5.25 10.08
N LYS A 201 -16.02 -5.11 11.28
CA LYS A 201 -16.56 -4.22 12.32
C LYS A 201 -16.54 -2.75 11.89
N VAL A 202 -15.42 -2.30 11.33
CA VAL A 202 -15.25 -0.92 10.85
C VAL A 202 -16.21 -0.62 9.70
N LEU A 203 -16.33 -1.53 8.72
CA LEU A 203 -17.19 -1.33 7.56
C LEU A 203 -18.68 -1.41 7.93
N SER A 204 -19.06 -2.25 8.88
CA SER A 204 -20.42 -2.24 9.45
C SER A 204 -20.74 -0.91 10.12
N ALA A 205 -19.78 -0.31 10.85
CA ALA A 205 -19.94 1.02 11.42
C ALA A 205 -20.10 2.11 10.34
N VAL A 206 -19.34 2.02 9.24
CA VAL A 206 -19.47 2.93 8.08
C VAL A 206 -20.84 2.80 7.42
N ARG A 207 -21.41 1.60 7.34
CA ARG A 207 -22.77 1.41 6.79
C ARG A 207 -23.84 2.06 7.67
N SER A 208 -23.65 2.09 8.98
CA SER A 208 -24.55 2.75 9.93
C SER A 208 -24.35 4.27 9.99
N ASP A 209 -23.10 4.73 9.90
CA ASP A 209 -22.73 6.14 9.85
C ASP A 209 -21.64 6.35 8.79
N PRO A 210 -22.04 6.71 7.54
CA PRO A 210 -21.10 6.95 6.45
C PRO A 210 -20.15 8.12 6.68
N THR A 211 -20.46 9.01 7.64
CA THR A 211 -19.66 10.22 7.92
C THR A 211 -18.63 10.00 9.01
N ARG A 212 -18.61 8.80 9.62
CA ARG A 212 -17.75 8.47 10.76
C ARG A 212 -16.26 8.64 10.44
N TYR A 213 -15.83 8.24 9.25
CA TYR A 213 -14.43 8.32 8.81
C TYR A 213 -14.30 8.98 7.45
N HIS A 214 -13.14 9.58 7.19
CA HIS A 214 -12.77 10.05 5.87
C HIS A 214 -11.77 9.09 5.20
N PHE A 215 -10.93 8.39 5.97
CA PHE A 215 -9.94 7.48 5.41
C PHE A 215 -9.74 6.23 6.29
N ILE A 216 -9.71 5.05 5.68
CA ILE A 216 -9.62 3.77 6.36
C ILE A 216 -8.48 2.93 5.76
N GLU A 217 -7.59 2.44 6.61
CA GLU A 217 -6.59 1.40 6.27
C GLU A 217 -7.09 0.01 6.67
N ILE A 218 -6.96 -0.97 5.78
CA ILE A 218 -7.26 -2.40 5.99
C ILE A 218 -6.09 -3.29 5.55
#